data_AF-A0A4Y2CBK7-F1
#
_entry.id   AF-A0A4Y2CBK7-F1
#
_cell.length_a   1.000
_cell.length_b   1.000
_cell.length_c   1.000
_cell.angle_alpha   90.00
_cell.angle_beta   90.00
_cell.angle_gamma   90.00
#
_symmetry.space_group_name_H-M   'P 1'
#
loop_
_entity.id
_entity.type
_entity.pdbx_description
1 polymer ?
#
loop_
_entity_poly.entity_id
_entity_poly.type
_entity_poly.pdbx_seq_one_letter_code
_entity_poly.pdbx_strand_id
1 'polypeptide(L)'
;MDLFTAIGSFGPWQRNIVVIFFYVNLIGIWQNLAMTFFAPNIPFRCIEPSDGLEDFNETAFDNSCEAPVNNTNTSVSCTRWQYDNSSYPETIVSKVRFSKEFICRFQSPS
;
A
#
# COMPACT_ATOMS: atom_id res chain seq x y z
N MET A 1 23.85 3.73 -37.56
CA MET A 1 24.53 4.94 -37.08
C MET A 1 24.30 4.99 -35.60
N ASP A 2 25.33 4.67 -34.82
CA ASP A 2 25.21 4.56 -33.38
C ASP A 2 24.96 5.94 -32.77
N LEU A 3 23.93 6.02 -31.94
CA LEU A 3 23.55 7.24 -31.20
C LEU A 3 24.78 7.87 -30.52
N PHE A 4 25.69 7.02 -30.01
CA PHE A 4 26.92 7.42 -29.34
C PHE A 4 27.94 8.12 -30.24
N THR A 5 27.93 7.87 -31.56
CA THR A 5 28.81 8.57 -32.51
C THR A 5 28.32 9.98 -32.81
N ALA A 6 26.99 10.20 -32.78
CA ALA A 6 26.38 11.51 -33.00
C ALA A 6 26.50 12.44 -31.77
N ILE A 7 26.57 11.87 -30.56
CA ILE A 7 26.63 12.63 -29.31
C ILE A 7 28.05 13.15 -29.00
N GLY A 8 29.08 12.64 -29.69
CA GLY A 8 30.48 12.99 -29.42
C GLY A 8 31.01 12.38 -28.11
N SER A 9 32.33 12.40 -27.95
CA SER A 9 33.01 11.81 -26.80
C SER A 9 32.61 12.53 -25.50
N PHE A 10 31.98 11.80 -24.57
CA PHE A 10 31.61 12.34 -23.25
C PHE A 10 32.86 12.73 -22.47
N GLY A 11 33.04 14.04 -22.26
CA GLY A 11 34.14 14.56 -21.46
C GLY A 11 34.03 14.19 -19.98
N PRO A 12 35.15 14.09 -19.24
CA PRO A 12 35.15 13.76 -17.82
C PRO A 12 34.32 14.74 -16.96
N TRP A 13 34.21 15.99 -17.39
CA TRP A 13 33.36 17.00 -16.75
C TRP A 13 31.86 16.71 -16.92
N GLN A 14 31.44 16.37 -18.14
CA GLN A 14 30.04 16.02 -18.42
C GLN A 14 29.64 14.75 -17.65
N ARG A 15 30.54 13.76 -17.56
CA ARG A 15 30.32 12.55 -16.77
C ARG A 15 30.08 12.87 -15.29
N ASN A 16 30.87 13.74 -14.68
CA ASN A 16 30.69 14.11 -13.27
C ASN A 16 29.34 14.79 -13.03
N ILE A 17 28.92 15.68 -13.93
CA ILE A 17 27.62 16.35 -13.83
C ILE A 17 26.47 15.32 -13.90
N VAL A 18 26.50 14.42 -14.88
CA VAL A 18 25.48 13.37 -15.04
C VAL A 18 25.41 12.47 -13.80
N VAL A 19 26.56 12.10 -13.24
CA VAL A 19 26.63 11.29 -12.02
C VAL A 19 26.01 12.02 -10.83
N ILE A 20 26.31 13.31 -10.64
CA ILE A 20 25.71 14.11 -9.56
C ILE A 20 24.19 14.20 -9.72
N PHE A 21 23.70 14.50 -10.93
CA PHE A 21 22.26 14.55 -11.19
C PHE A 21 21.60 13.18 -10.94
N PHE A 22 22.25 12.08 -11.33
CA PHE A 22 21.73 10.74 -11.09
C PHE A 22 21.59 10.45 -9.59
N TYR A 23 22.59 10.81 -8.76
CA TYR A 23 22.50 10.63 -7.31
C TYR A 23 21.35 11.42 -6.66
N VAL A 24 21.15 12.68 -7.06
CA VAL A 24 20.03 13.50 -6.54
C VAL A 24 18.69 12.87 -6.89
N ASN A 25 18.53 12.38 -8.12
CA ASN A 25 17.31 11.70 -8.55
C ASN A 25 17.09 10.36 -7.84
N LEU A 26 18.16 9.60 -7.60
CA LEU A 26 18.09 8.35 -6.85
C LEU A 26 17.57 8.57 -5.42
N ILE A 27 17.98 9.64 -4.75
CA ILE A 27 17.47 9.98 -3.41
C ILE A 27 15.96 10.22 -3.49
N GLY A 28 15.49 11.01 -4.46
CA GLY A 28 14.06 11.26 -4.63
C GLY A 28 13.24 9.99 -4.85
N ILE A 29 13.71 9.09 -5.73
CA ILE A 29 13.05 7.81 -5.99
C ILE A 29 13.04 6.94 -4.73
N TRP A 30 14.16 6.89 -4.01
CA TRP A 30 14.29 6.10 -2.78
C TRP A 30 13.33 6.55 -1.68
N GLN A 31 13.19 7.87 -1.48
CA GLN A 31 12.25 8.41 -0.49
C GLN A 31 10.80 8.03 -0.82
N ASN A 32 10.41 8.10 -2.10
CA ASN A 32 9.08 7.68 -2.54
C ASN A 32 8.84 6.18 -2.33
N LEU A 33 9.87 5.36 -2.57
CA LEU A 33 9.79 3.92 -2.32
C LEU A 33 9.65 3.61 -0.83
N ALA A 34 10.44 4.26 0.02
CA ALA A 34 10.44 4.06 1.47
C ALA A 34 9.06 4.34 2.08
N MET A 35 8.37 5.41 1.67
CA MET A 35 7.01 5.72 2.15
C MET A 35 6.01 4.59 1.89
N THR A 36 6.18 3.83 0.82
CA THR A 36 5.28 2.71 0.48
C THR A 36 5.49 1.52 1.43
N PHE A 37 6.73 1.27 1.86
CA PHE A 37 7.06 0.16 2.76
C PHE A 37 6.89 0.50 4.24
N PHE A 38 7.17 1.75 4.64
CA PHE A 38 6.99 2.23 6.01
C PHE A 38 5.60 2.80 6.29
N ALA A 39 4.65 2.57 5.38
CA ALA A 39 3.27 2.96 5.63
C ALA A 39 2.78 2.32 6.93
N PRO A 40 2.31 3.12 7.92
CA PRO A 40 1.87 2.59 9.19
C PRO A 40 0.67 1.66 8.99
N ASN A 41 0.63 0.56 9.74
CA ASN A 41 -0.55 -0.30 9.77
C ASN A 41 -1.66 0.41 10.56
N ILE A 42 -2.62 0.98 9.84
CA ILE A 42 -3.78 1.65 10.41
C ILE A 42 -4.83 0.58 10.71
N PRO A 43 -5.41 0.54 11.93
CA PRO A 43 -6.46 -0.40 12.28
C PRO A 43 -7.73 -0.10 11.46
N PHE A 44 -8.48 -1.14 11.17
CA PHE A 44 -9.61 -1.08 10.24
C PHE A 44 -10.74 -1.98 10.73
N ARG A 45 -11.93 -1.76 10.17
CA ARG A 45 -13.13 -2.55 10.47
C ARG A 45 -13.83 -2.91 9.18
N CYS A 46 -14.53 -4.04 9.18
CA CYS A 46 -15.33 -4.46 8.04
C CYS A 46 -16.61 -3.62 7.93
N ILE A 47 -16.99 -3.26 6.72
CA ILE A 47 -18.26 -2.56 6.44
C ILE A 47 -19.14 -3.31 5.43
N GLU A 48 -18.58 -4.27 4.69
CA GLU A 48 -19.34 -5.05 3.71
C GLU A 48 -18.72 -6.48 3.60
N PRO A 49 -19.44 -7.52 4.08
CA PRO A 49 -19.01 -8.91 3.93
C PRO A 49 -19.26 -9.43 2.50
N SER A 50 -18.51 -10.44 2.07
CA SER A 50 -18.54 -10.99 0.70
C SER A 50 -19.86 -11.68 0.33
N ASP A 51 -20.59 -12.22 1.30
CA ASP A 51 -21.84 -12.93 1.07
C ASP A 51 -23.10 -12.04 1.15
N GLY A 52 -22.94 -10.71 1.22
CA GLY A 52 -24.07 -9.79 1.39
C GLY A 52 -24.88 -10.05 2.67
N LEU A 53 -24.25 -10.70 3.65
CA LEU A 53 -24.88 -11.11 4.89
C LEU A 53 -25.05 -9.88 5.78
N GLU A 54 -26.30 -9.44 5.99
CA GLU A 54 -26.62 -8.25 6.79
C GLU A 54 -26.46 -8.48 8.31
N ASP A 55 -26.26 -9.74 8.74
CA ASP A 55 -26.20 -10.13 10.16
C ASP A 55 -24.77 -10.43 10.63
N PHE A 56 -23.87 -9.45 10.49
CA PHE A 56 -22.51 -9.51 11.05
C PHE A 56 -22.35 -8.52 12.21
N ASN A 57 -21.49 -8.86 13.17
CA ASN A 57 -21.20 -7.94 14.27
C ASN A 57 -20.17 -6.90 13.81
N GLU A 58 -20.45 -5.60 13.96
CA GLU A 58 -19.45 -4.57 13.75
C GLU A 58 -18.31 -4.77 14.77
N THR A 59 -17.16 -5.22 14.29
CA THR A 59 -15.98 -5.38 15.14
C THR A 59 -15.38 -4.04 15.50
N ALA A 60 -14.68 -4.00 16.63
CA ALA A 60 -13.77 -2.90 16.94
C ALA A 60 -12.74 -2.74 15.80
N PHE A 61 -12.14 -1.54 15.70
CA PHE A 61 -11.03 -1.31 14.79
C PHE A 61 -9.87 -2.24 15.15
N ASP A 62 -9.63 -3.23 14.30
CA ASP A 62 -8.66 -4.30 14.48
C ASP A 62 -7.88 -4.52 13.18
N ASN A 63 -6.93 -5.45 13.16
CA ASN A 63 -6.22 -5.86 11.96
C ASN A 63 -6.78 -7.14 11.32
N SER A 64 -7.99 -7.55 11.71
CA SER A 64 -8.66 -8.75 11.22
C SER A 64 -9.28 -8.55 9.83
N CYS A 65 -9.15 -9.57 8.98
CA CYS A 65 -9.66 -9.56 7.61
C CYS A 65 -11.04 -10.22 7.47
N GLU A 66 -11.55 -10.76 8.58
CA GLU A 66 -12.80 -11.51 8.64
C GLU A 66 -13.73 -10.87 9.66
N ALA A 67 -15.02 -10.83 9.34
CA ALA A 67 -16.05 -10.40 10.26
C ALA A 67 -16.75 -11.62 10.87
N PRO A 68 -16.93 -11.68 12.19
CA PRO A 68 -17.75 -12.72 12.82
C PRO A 68 -19.23 -12.50 12.47
N VAL A 69 -19.90 -13.59 12.09
CA VAL A 69 -21.34 -13.61 11.83
C VAL A 69 -22.08 -13.72 13.15
N ASN A 70 -23.20 -13.00 13.30
CA ASN A 70 -24.01 -13.09 14.51
C ASN A 70 -24.58 -14.50 14.69
N ASN A 71 -24.72 -14.92 15.95
CA ASN A 71 -25.33 -16.21 16.33
C ASN A 71 -24.66 -17.47 15.76
N THR A 72 -23.44 -17.35 15.22
CA THR A 72 -22.66 -18.47 14.68
C THR A 72 -21.19 -18.28 15.02
N ASN A 73 -20.44 -19.38 15.15
CA ASN A 73 -18.97 -19.34 15.32
C ASN A 73 -18.25 -19.27 13.97
N THR A 74 -18.89 -18.69 12.96
CA THR A 74 -18.35 -18.60 11.60
C THR A 74 -17.93 -17.17 11.29
N SER A 75 -16.77 -17.03 10.68
CA SER A 75 -16.25 -15.77 10.17
C SER A 75 -16.37 -15.76 8.65
N VAL A 76 -16.72 -14.59 8.10
CA VAL A 76 -16.85 -14.38 6.65
C VAL A 76 -15.80 -13.41 6.17
N SER A 77 -15.33 -13.61 4.94
CA SER A 77 -14.36 -12.70 4.31
C SER A 77 -15.03 -11.36 4.00
N CYS A 78 -14.29 -10.29 4.22
CA CYS A 78 -14.78 -8.94 3.93
C CYS A 78 -14.40 -8.50 2.51
N THR A 79 -15.30 -7.77 1.86
CA THR A 79 -15.07 -7.15 0.55
C THR A 79 -14.65 -5.70 0.70
N ARG A 80 -15.12 -5.05 1.78
CA ARG A 80 -14.87 -3.62 2.01
C ARG A 80 -14.59 -3.33 3.48
N TRP A 81 -13.62 -2.44 3.70
CA TRP A 81 -13.16 -2.02 5.02
C TRP A 81 -13.19 -0.50 5.17
N GLN A 82 -13.34 -0.06 6.43
CA GLN A 82 -13.23 1.32 6.87
C GLN A 82 -12.06 1.45 7.85
N TYR A 83 -11.24 2.48 7.69
CA TYR A 83 -10.07 2.73 8.53
C TYR A 83 -10.40 3.71 9.65
N ASP A 84 -9.67 3.58 10.75
CA ASP A 84 -9.69 4.64 11.76
C ASP A 84 -8.86 5.84 11.28
N ASN A 85 -9.56 6.92 10.97
CA ASN A 85 -8.96 8.20 10.55
C ASN A 85 -8.80 9.18 11.73
N SER A 86 -9.00 8.75 12.98
CA SER A 86 -8.89 9.59 14.18
C SER A 86 -7.54 10.31 14.29
N SER A 87 -6.46 9.61 13.94
CA SER A 87 -5.09 10.13 14.01
C SER A 87 -4.65 10.81 12.71
N TYR A 88 -5.18 10.36 11.57
CA TYR A 88 -4.78 10.83 10.25
C TYR A 88 -6.02 10.95 9.35
N PRO A 89 -6.52 12.18 9.10
CA PRO A 89 -7.80 12.39 8.41
C PRO A 89 -7.78 11.89 6.96
N GLU A 90 -6.60 11.84 6.33
CA GLU A 90 -6.39 11.31 4.98
C GLU A 90 -5.03 10.61 4.94
N THR A 91 -5.00 9.31 4.63
CA THR A 91 -3.75 8.56 4.41
C THR A 91 -3.73 7.97 3.02
N ILE A 92 -2.57 7.89 2.39
CA ILE A 92 -2.41 7.19 1.10
C ILE A 92 -2.92 5.74 1.22
N VAL A 93 -2.77 5.15 2.40
CA VAL A 93 -3.25 3.80 2.74
C VAL A 93 -4.78 3.67 2.63
N SER A 94 -5.58 4.69 2.99
CA SER A 94 -7.04 4.63 2.84
C SER A 94 -7.50 4.68 1.38
N LYS A 95 -6.70 5.28 0.50
CA LYS A 95 -6.96 5.36 -0.95
C LYS A 95 -6.45 4.14 -1.72
N VAL A 96 -5.40 3.47 -1.25
CA VAL A 96 -4.79 2.33 -1.96
C VAL A 96 -5.49 1.02 -1.59
N ARG A 97 -6.57 0.72 -2.32
CA ARG A 97 -7.35 -0.54 -2.24
C ARG A 97 -6.48 -1.81 -2.36
N PHE A 98 -5.42 -1.76 -3.16
CA PHE A 98 -4.52 -2.90 -3.42
C PHE A 98 -3.73 -3.36 -2.20
N SER A 99 -3.39 -2.46 -1.27
CA SER A 99 -2.56 -2.81 -0.12
C SER A 99 -3.28 -3.77 0.82
N LYS A 100 -4.59 -3.60 1.02
CA LYS A 100 -5.37 -4.47 1.92
C LYS A 100 -5.74 -5.80 1.33
N GLU A 101 -6.10 -5.85 0.05
CA GLU A 101 -6.36 -7.14 -0.59
C GLU A 101 -5.10 -8.02 -0.57
N PHE A 102 -3.92 -7.40 -0.69
CA PHE A 102 -2.65 -8.08 -0.50
C PHE A 102 -2.43 -8.51 0.97
N ILE A 103 -2.59 -7.61 1.95
CA ILE A 103 -2.43 -7.94 3.37
C ILE A 103 -3.38 -9.08 3.78
N CYS A 104 -4.66 -9.02 3.40
CA CYS A 104 -5.64 -10.04 3.77
C CYS A 104 -5.46 -11.37 3.04
N ARG A 105 -4.98 -11.37 1.78
CA ARG A 105 -4.56 -12.61 1.11
C ARG A 105 -3.34 -13.27 1.76
N PHE A 106 -2.42 -12.48 2.32
CA PHE A 106 -1.25 -13.02 3.02
C PHE A 106 -1.54 -13.42 4.47
N GLN A 107 -2.55 -12.81 5.10
CA GLN A 107 -2.94 -13.09 6.48
C GLN A 107 -3.86 -14.31 6.62
N SER A 108 -4.62 -14.70 5.59
CA SER A 108 -5.38 -15.95 5.60
C SER A 108 -4.43 -17.15 5.42
N PRO A 109 -4.17 -17.96 6.46
CA PRO A 109 -3.62 -19.29 6.20
C PRO A 109 -4.72 -20.06 5.46
N SER A 110 -4.33 -20.74 4.39
CA SER A 110 -5.08 -21.84 3.79
C SER A 110 -5.70 -22.77 4.83
#